data_AF-A0A4R7MCQ1-F1
#
_entry.id   AF-A0A4R7MCQ1-F1
#
_cell.length_a   1.000
_cell.length_b   1.000
_cell.length_c   1.000
_cell.angle_alpha   90.00
_cell.angle_beta   90.00
_cell.angle_gamma   90.00
#
_symmetry.space_group_name_H-M   'P 1'
#
loop_
_entity.id
_entity.type
_entity.pdbx_description
1 polymer ?
#
loop_
_entity_poly.entity_id
_entity_poly.type
_entity_poly.pdbx_seq_one_letter_code
_entity_poly.pdbx_strand_id
1 'polypeptide(L)'
;MSSKRPVAPPPRIQGFTYISLLGSGGFSDVYLYEQDRPRRKVAVKVLLSDLKTEGARRRFESEANLMAQLSSHPYIVTIFEAEVTDDGHSYLAMEYCSRPSLDVRYRRQRFSVDEVLAVGIQVASAVETAHRAGIAHRDIKPANILVTDYNRPALTDFGISGTLAGDTDDDSGMSIPWSPPEQFRDGSVDGVMVDVWALGATLYTLLAGRSPFVMPGADNSQRELINRISNMALPRLGRADVPESLELALSTAMAKSAQSRYSSAHAFALALQRIQAELNLSVTPFEVLEEPQQEESHPDDGTEETRVRSIAAIDPERTGSAPTFPARTRPSQPGGTDATGPGGGAAPPSHFTPAAPGQWQPAPSVPHLPAGPAAPEAADGVRAGEWAQSTVLRGSAAAPHYGAPVTGPAGSSEDPAYAADATVQRAVKTAEPQQAPEADHGKRNLWLALAGGTLLALAAVVGIVVANSATGTPKAVETQQVSKPPADALDNGTVPDVEGLKGSIGADGEATFTWTNPQPKDGDTYKWKVYTIGGNSAEFTSVANPPVKIRPNPGGQTCIQVMIVRTDGAFSPMEEGSIACTGQ
;
A
#
# COMPACT_ATOMS: atom_id res chain seq x y z
N MET A 1 -19.06 11.30 25.40
CA MET A 1 -18.26 10.06 25.27
C MET A 1 -19.23 8.92 25.09
N SER A 2 -19.14 8.16 23.99
CA SER A 2 -20.03 7.00 23.81
C SER A 2 -19.72 5.95 24.87
N SER A 3 -20.73 5.45 25.56
CA SER A 3 -20.58 4.37 26.54
C SER A 3 -20.16 3.11 25.79
N LYS A 4 -18.94 2.60 26.04
CA LYS A 4 -18.51 1.32 25.46
C LYS A 4 -19.56 0.25 25.75
N ARG A 5 -20.09 -0.34 24.68
CA ARG A 5 -20.98 -1.50 24.73
C ARG A 5 -20.33 -2.60 25.60
N PRO A 6 -21.10 -3.33 26.43
CA PRO A 6 -20.58 -4.54 27.06
C PRO A 6 -20.20 -5.55 25.96
N VAL A 7 -18.98 -6.07 26.05
CA VAL A 7 -18.47 -7.12 25.15
C VAL A 7 -19.40 -8.33 25.21
N ALA A 8 -19.72 -8.91 24.06
CA ALA A 8 -20.48 -10.16 24.04
C ALA A 8 -19.70 -11.31 24.72
N PRO A 9 -20.37 -12.36 25.21
CA PRO A 9 -19.68 -13.59 25.54
C PRO A 9 -19.06 -14.19 24.25
N PRO A 10 -17.85 -14.78 24.30
CA PRO A 10 -17.29 -15.47 23.13
C PRO A 10 -18.21 -16.64 22.73
N PRO A 11 -18.63 -16.73 21.46
CA PRO A 11 -19.54 -17.79 21.03
C PRO A 11 -18.87 -19.17 21.08
N ARG A 12 -19.70 -20.21 21.11
CA ARG A 12 -19.22 -21.59 20.96
C ARG A 12 -19.16 -21.92 19.48
N ILE A 13 -17.99 -22.32 19.01
CA ILE A 13 -17.74 -22.68 17.61
C ILE A 13 -17.10 -24.06 17.60
N GLN A 14 -17.64 -24.99 16.80
CA GLN A 14 -17.19 -26.38 16.79
C GLN A 14 -15.76 -26.47 16.23
N GLY A 15 -14.85 -27.13 16.97
CA GLY A 15 -13.44 -27.25 16.56
C GLY A 15 -12.58 -26.02 16.86
N PHE A 16 -13.09 -25.05 17.62
CA PHE A 16 -12.34 -23.88 18.07
C PHE A 16 -12.40 -23.72 19.60
N THR A 17 -11.24 -23.59 20.23
CA THR A 17 -11.09 -23.33 21.67
C THR A 17 -10.81 -21.85 21.91
N TYR A 18 -11.69 -21.16 22.64
CA TYR A 18 -11.51 -19.75 23.00
C TYR A 18 -10.27 -19.52 23.88
N ILE A 19 -9.48 -18.48 23.58
CA ILE A 19 -8.31 -18.06 24.35
C ILE A 19 -8.56 -16.72 25.06
N SER A 20 -8.86 -15.66 24.31
CA SER A 20 -8.94 -14.28 24.84
C SER A 20 -9.63 -13.30 23.91
N LEU A 21 -10.28 -12.26 24.42
CA LEU A 21 -10.70 -11.11 23.63
C LEU A 21 -9.49 -10.37 23.03
N LEU A 22 -9.54 -10.02 21.75
CA LEU A 22 -8.55 -9.19 21.06
C LEU A 22 -9.02 -7.73 20.92
N GLY A 23 -10.30 -7.51 20.63
CA GLY A 23 -10.87 -6.18 20.44
C GLY A 23 -12.39 -6.19 20.51
N SER A 24 -12.99 -5.02 20.76
CA SER A 24 -14.43 -4.82 20.81
C SER A 24 -14.78 -3.47 20.21
N GLY A 25 -15.75 -3.46 19.28
CA GLY A 25 -16.20 -2.29 18.53
C GLY A 25 -17.73 -2.14 18.54
N GLY A 26 -18.25 -1.17 17.79
CA GLY A 26 -19.70 -0.94 17.71
C GLY A 26 -20.48 -2.09 17.07
N PHE A 27 -19.92 -2.67 16.00
CA PHE A 27 -20.60 -3.65 15.12
C PHE A 27 -20.02 -5.07 15.20
N SER A 28 -18.87 -5.25 15.86
CA SER A 28 -18.19 -6.55 15.96
C SER A 28 -17.31 -6.65 17.20
N ASP A 29 -17.23 -7.84 17.77
CA ASP A 29 -16.20 -8.22 18.74
C ASP A 29 -15.20 -9.20 18.07
N VAL A 30 -13.91 -9.08 18.39
CA VAL A 30 -12.84 -9.90 17.83
C VAL A 30 -12.14 -10.66 18.94
N TYR A 31 -12.06 -11.98 18.79
CA TYR A 31 -11.55 -12.92 19.79
C TYR A 31 -10.40 -13.74 19.21
N LEU A 32 -9.51 -14.21 20.07
CA LEU A 32 -8.49 -15.19 19.76
C LEU A 32 -9.02 -16.59 20.10
N TYR A 33 -8.98 -17.49 19.12
CA TYR A 33 -9.25 -18.91 19.31
C TYR A 33 -8.05 -19.73 18.83
N GLU A 34 -7.96 -20.97 19.32
CA GLU A 34 -7.16 -22.03 18.72
C GLU A 34 -8.08 -22.97 17.94
N GLN A 35 -7.85 -23.11 16.63
CA GLN A 35 -8.49 -24.12 15.81
C GLN A 35 -7.86 -25.48 16.11
N ASP A 36 -8.66 -26.55 16.22
CA ASP A 36 -8.16 -27.88 16.57
C ASP A 36 -7.40 -28.56 15.42
N ARG A 37 -7.88 -28.39 14.17
CA ARG A 37 -7.33 -29.03 12.96
C ARG A 37 -7.50 -28.13 11.71
N PRO A 38 -6.41 -27.78 10.99
CA PRO A 38 -5.02 -27.85 11.45
C PRO A 38 -4.83 -27.00 12.71
N ARG A 39 -3.96 -27.42 13.63
CA ARG A 39 -3.82 -26.73 14.92
C ARG A 39 -3.12 -25.38 14.74
N ARG A 40 -3.86 -24.27 14.91
CA ARG A 40 -3.34 -22.90 14.74
C ARG A 40 -4.16 -21.90 15.55
N LYS A 41 -3.56 -20.73 15.83
CA LYS A 41 -4.30 -19.58 16.36
C LYS A 41 -5.00 -18.84 15.22
N VAL A 42 -6.23 -18.40 15.48
CA VAL A 42 -7.05 -17.60 14.56
C VAL A 42 -7.64 -16.39 15.27
N ALA A 43 -7.83 -15.30 14.54
CA ALA A 43 -8.72 -14.23 14.99
C ALA A 43 -10.14 -14.56 14.49
N VAL A 44 -11.12 -14.51 15.39
CA VAL A 44 -12.53 -14.73 15.08
C VAL A 44 -13.26 -13.41 15.29
N LYS A 45 -13.71 -12.79 14.19
CA LYS A 45 -14.53 -11.58 14.20
C LYS A 45 -15.99 -11.98 14.17
N VAL A 46 -16.70 -11.72 15.27
CA VAL A 46 -18.14 -12.00 15.42
C VAL A 46 -18.90 -10.71 15.16
N LEU A 47 -19.83 -10.74 14.20
CA LEU A 47 -20.69 -9.60 13.93
C LEU A 47 -21.82 -9.52 14.96
N LEU A 48 -22.04 -8.31 15.48
CA LEU A 48 -23.04 -8.02 16.52
C LEU A 48 -24.40 -7.63 15.93
N SER A 49 -24.48 -7.49 14.60
CA SER A 49 -25.70 -7.20 13.87
C SER A 49 -26.51 -8.48 13.65
N ASP A 50 -27.76 -8.46 14.10
CA ASP A 50 -28.75 -9.49 13.80
C ASP A 50 -28.96 -9.65 12.29
N LEU A 51 -28.32 -10.64 11.64
CA LEU A 51 -28.65 -11.04 10.26
C LEU A 51 -29.98 -11.83 10.20
N LYS A 52 -30.99 -11.39 10.95
CA LYS A 52 -32.34 -11.99 11.06
C LYS A 52 -33.12 -11.97 9.75
N THR A 53 -32.67 -11.21 8.74
CA THR A 53 -33.25 -11.22 7.40
C THR A 53 -32.35 -11.96 6.43
N GLU A 54 -32.93 -12.83 5.58
CA GLU A 54 -32.17 -13.54 4.56
C GLU A 54 -31.38 -12.59 3.64
N GLY A 55 -31.93 -11.41 3.35
CA GLY A 55 -31.28 -10.40 2.53
C GLY A 55 -30.03 -9.77 3.17
N ALA A 56 -29.91 -9.77 4.50
CA ALA A 56 -28.68 -9.37 5.19
C ALA A 56 -27.67 -10.53 5.21
N ARG A 57 -28.12 -11.77 5.43
CA ARG A 57 -27.26 -12.95 5.41
C ARG A 57 -26.64 -13.22 4.04
N ARG A 58 -27.42 -13.14 2.95
CA ARG A 58 -26.91 -13.31 1.57
C ARG A 58 -25.89 -12.22 1.20
N ARG A 59 -26.07 -10.98 1.69
CA ARG A 59 -25.07 -9.90 1.51
C ARG A 59 -23.77 -10.24 2.23
N PHE A 60 -23.85 -10.62 3.50
CA PHE A 60 -22.68 -11.07 4.28
C PHE A 60 -21.95 -12.26 3.61
N GLU A 61 -22.68 -13.29 3.18
CA GLU A 61 -22.13 -14.43 2.44
C GLU A 61 -21.44 -13.99 1.14
N SER A 62 -22.05 -13.08 0.37
CA SER A 62 -21.45 -12.56 -0.88
C SER A 62 -20.17 -11.75 -0.63
N GLU A 63 -20.13 -10.97 0.45
CA GLU A 63 -18.98 -10.15 0.82
C GLU A 63 -17.83 -11.00 1.38
N ALA A 64 -18.13 -11.99 2.22
CA ALA A 64 -17.14 -12.96 2.70
C ALA A 64 -16.53 -13.77 1.54
N ASN A 65 -17.34 -14.20 0.57
CA ASN A 65 -16.86 -14.89 -0.63
C ASN A 65 -15.96 -14.00 -1.51
N LEU A 66 -16.28 -12.71 -1.63
CA LEU A 66 -15.45 -11.72 -2.33
C LEU A 66 -14.12 -11.49 -1.61
N MET A 67 -14.13 -11.31 -0.29
CA MET A 67 -12.89 -11.18 0.51
C MET A 67 -12.04 -12.47 0.47
N ALA A 68 -12.66 -13.65 0.40
CA ALA A 68 -11.94 -14.91 0.26
C ALA A 68 -11.16 -15.01 -1.06
N GLN A 69 -11.65 -14.42 -2.16
CA GLN A 69 -10.92 -14.36 -3.43
C GLN A 69 -9.65 -13.50 -3.33
N LEU A 70 -9.66 -12.47 -2.49
CA LEU A 70 -8.52 -11.58 -2.23
C LEU A 70 -7.48 -12.17 -1.26
N SER A 71 -7.80 -13.28 -0.58
CA SER A 71 -7.02 -13.83 0.53
C SER A 71 -5.62 -14.35 0.18
N SER A 72 -5.32 -14.51 -1.11
CA SER A 72 -3.99 -14.92 -1.61
C SER A 72 -2.98 -13.77 -1.64
N HIS A 73 -3.44 -12.52 -1.51
CA HIS A 73 -2.60 -11.33 -1.60
C HIS A 73 -1.75 -11.12 -0.33
N PRO A 74 -0.42 -10.90 -0.45
CA PRO A 74 0.50 -10.92 0.69
C PRO A 74 0.32 -9.81 1.73
N TYR A 75 -0.48 -8.78 1.41
CA TYR A 75 -0.79 -7.65 2.27
C TYR A 75 -2.30 -7.53 2.59
N ILE A 76 -3.07 -8.60 2.39
CA ILE A 76 -4.46 -8.76 2.82
C ILE A 76 -4.51 -9.86 3.89
N VAL A 77 -5.28 -9.63 4.97
CA VAL A 77 -5.46 -10.64 6.02
C VAL A 77 -6.22 -11.84 5.46
N THR A 78 -5.60 -13.02 5.51
CA THR A 78 -6.20 -14.26 4.98
C THR A 78 -7.44 -14.64 5.80
N ILE A 79 -8.59 -14.79 5.14
CA ILE A 79 -9.79 -15.39 5.71
C ILE A 79 -9.72 -16.91 5.52
N PHE A 80 -10.02 -17.68 6.57
CA PHE A 80 -10.04 -19.13 6.51
C PHE A 80 -11.44 -19.70 6.32
N GLU A 81 -12.44 -19.07 6.93
CA GLU A 81 -13.85 -19.49 6.89
C GLU A 81 -14.74 -18.32 7.33
N ALA A 82 -15.99 -18.34 6.85
CA ALA A 82 -17.06 -17.44 7.30
C ALA A 82 -18.34 -18.26 7.41
N GLU A 83 -18.90 -18.32 8.62
CA GLU A 83 -20.06 -19.16 8.94
C GLU A 83 -21.00 -18.45 9.92
N VAL A 84 -22.06 -19.14 10.35
CA VAL A 84 -22.99 -18.70 11.38
C VAL A 84 -22.94 -19.70 12.52
N THR A 85 -22.80 -19.23 13.75
CA THR A 85 -22.78 -20.06 14.96
C THR A 85 -24.16 -20.65 15.28
N ASP A 86 -24.20 -21.69 16.14
CA ASP A 86 -25.45 -22.34 16.57
C ASP A 86 -26.47 -21.35 17.20
N ASP A 87 -25.97 -20.28 17.83
CA ASP A 87 -26.76 -19.20 18.43
C ASP A 87 -27.10 -18.05 17.45
N GLY A 88 -26.77 -18.21 16.16
CA GLY A 88 -27.21 -17.33 15.07
C GLY A 88 -26.29 -16.15 14.74
N HIS A 89 -25.12 -16.05 15.37
CA HIS A 89 -24.16 -14.97 15.12
C HIS A 89 -23.27 -15.30 13.93
N SER A 90 -23.14 -14.38 12.97
CA SER A 90 -22.19 -14.54 11.86
C SER A 90 -20.76 -14.24 12.32
N TYR A 91 -19.81 -15.08 11.91
CA TYR A 91 -18.40 -14.89 12.21
C TYR A 91 -17.51 -15.07 10.98
N LEU A 92 -16.33 -14.47 11.01
CA LEU A 92 -15.22 -14.76 10.11
C LEU A 92 -14.02 -15.22 10.95
N ALA A 93 -13.46 -16.39 10.67
CA ALA A 93 -12.17 -16.78 11.20
C ALA A 93 -11.07 -16.44 10.19
N MET A 94 -10.04 -15.74 10.66
CA MET A 94 -8.98 -15.14 9.84
C MET A 94 -7.60 -15.30 10.49
N GLU A 95 -6.55 -14.96 9.74
CA GLU A 95 -5.17 -14.97 10.21
C GLU A 95 -5.00 -14.15 11.50
N TYR A 96 -4.42 -14.78 12.52
CA TYR A 96 -4.04 -14.07 13.74
C TYR A 96 -2.69 -13.36 13.57
N CYS A 97 -2.74 -12.07 13.26
CA CYS A 97 -1.58 -11.18 13.32
C CYS A 97 -1.17 -10.92 14.78
N SER A 98 -0.10 -11.56 15.27
CA SER A 98 0.26 -11.47 16.71
C SER A 98 0.97 -10.16 17.10
N ARG A 99 1.54 -9.42 16.15
CA ARG A 99 2.24 -8.17 16.41
C ARG A 99 1.26 -6.99 16.55
N PRO A 100 1.61 -5.93 17.30
CA PRO A 100 0.73 -4.76 17.42
C PRO A 100 0.43 -4.11 16.07
N SER A 101 -0.85 -3.80 15.81
CA SER A 101 -1.29 -3.06 14.62
C SER A 101 -0.64 -1.68 14.52
N LEU A 102 -0.68 -1.08 13.34
CA LEU A 102 -0.06 0.24 13.13
C LEU A 102 -0.64 1.31 14.08
N ASP A 103 -1.92 1.20 14.44
CA ASP A 103 -2.59 2.04 15.45
C ASP A 103 -1.96 2.00 16.85
N VAL A 104 -1.50 0.82 17.28
CA VAL A 104 -0.77 0.69 18.55
C VAL A 104 0.67 1.17 18.39
N ARG A 105 1.29 0.95 17.22
CA ARG A 105 2.68 1.31 16.95
C ARG A 105 2.89 2.83 16.85
N TYR A 106 2.09 3.57 16.07
CA TYR A 106 2.33 5.01 15.83
C TYR A 106 2.20 5.86 17.11
N ARG A 107 1.41 5.41 18.08
CA ARG A 107 1.29 6.08 19.39
C ARG A 107 2.46 5.81 20.34
N ARG A 108 3.27 4.78 20.08
CA ARG A 108 4.41 4.36 20.92
C ARG A 108 5.75 4.77 20.35
N GLN A 109 5.88 4.81 19.02
CA GLN A 109 7.13 5.13 18.33
C GLN A 109 6.88 5.99 17.09
N ARG A 110 7.87 6.81 16.75
CA ARG A 110 7.91 7.51 15.45
C ARG A 110 8.26 6.51 14.35
N PHE A 111 7.57 6.59 13.22
CA PHE A 111 7.95 5.87 12.00
C PHE A 111 9.01 6.66 11.23
N SER A 112 9.94 5.97 10.59
CA SER A 112 10.84 6.54 9.58
C SER A 112 10.09 6.78 8.28
N VAL A 113 10.61 7.66 7.41
CA VAL A 113 10.03 7.89 6.08
C VAL A 113 10.10 6.63 5.23
N ASP A 114 11.21 5.90 5.28
CA ASP A 114 11.39 4.60 4.61
C ASP A 114 10.31 3.58 5.01
N GLU A 115 10.04 3.40 6.30
CA GLU A 115 8.99 2.48 6.77
C GLU A 115 7.59 2.91 6.29
N VAL A 116 7.28 4.21 6.28
CA VAL A 116 5.97 4.69 5.80
C VAL A 116 5.84 4.53 4.28
N LEU A 117 6.90 4.78 3.51
CA LEU A 117 6.90 4.55 2.06
C LEU A 117 6.67 3.07 1.74
N ALA A 118 7.41 2.17 2.40
CA ALA A 118 7.26 0.73 2.23
C ALA A 118 5.84 0.26 2.60
N VAL A 119 5.33 0.64 3.78
CA VAL A 119 3.95 0.33 4.21
C VAL A 119 2.92 0.90 3.23
N GLY A 120 3.12 2.12 2.73
CA GLY A 120 2.23 2.75 1.77
C GLY A 120 2.14 2.02 0.45
N ILE A 121 3.26 1.57 -0.10
CA ILE A 121 3.32 0.81 -1.36
C ILE A 121 2.69 -0.58 -1.18
N GLN A 122 2.99 -1.26 -0.07
CA GLN A 122 2.45 -2.59 0.24
C GLN A 122 0.94 -2.56 0.44
N VAL A 123 0.42 -1.60 1.22
CA VAL A 123 -1.03 -1.45 1.43
C VAL A 123 -1.72 -0.95 0.17
N ALA A 124 -1.09 -0.07 -0.62
CA ALA A 124 -1.65 0.34 -1.92
C ALA A 124 -1.83 -0.84 -2.88
N SER A 125 -0.96 -1.86 -2.84
CA SER A 125 -1.10 -3.02 -3.72
C SER A 125 -2.23 -3.96 -3.28
N ALA A 126 -2.50 -4.06 -1.96
CA ALA A 126 -3.71 -4.71 -1.45
C ALA A 126 -5.00 -3.96 -1.87
N VAL A 127 -5.00 -2.63 -1.75
CA VAL A 127 -6.12 -1.77 -2.12
C VAL A 127 -6.40 -1.85 -3.63
N GLU A 128 -5.39 -1.75 -4.49
CA GLU A 128 -5.51 -1.90 -5.95
C GLU A 128 -6.04 -3.30 -6.32
N THR A 129 -5.58 -4.36 -5.65
CA THR A 129 -6.09 -5.74 -5.89
C THR A 129 -7.59 -5.84 -5.58
N ALA A 130 -8.05 -5.21 -4.49
CA ALA A 130 -9.47 -5.14 -4.16
C ALA A 130 -10.26 -4.29 -5.17
N HIS A 131 -9.73 -3.14 -5.60
CA HIS A 131 -10.36 -2.28 -6.61
C HIS A 131 -10.58 -3.00 -7.94
N ARG A 132 -9.61 -3.83 -8.37
CA ARG A 132 -9.74 -4.67 -9.58
C ARG A 132 -10.83 -5.74 -9.45
N ALA A 133 -11.05 -6.26 -8.25
CA ALA A 133 -12.18 -7.15 -7.94
C ALA A 133 -13.52 -6.41 -7.76
N GLY A 134 -13.58 -5.09 -7.99
CA GLY A 134 -14.78 -4.26 -7.83
C GLY A 134 -15.10 -3.89 -6.38
N ILE A 135 -14.15 -4.05 -5.45
CA ILE A 135 -14.35 -3.90 -4.00
C ILE A 135 -13.59 -2.67 -3.50
N ALA A 136 -14.31 -1.69 -2.96
CA ALA A 136 -13.71 -0.57 -2.23
C ALA A 136 -13.71 -0.85 -0.71
N HIS A 137 -12.60 -0.53 -0.03
CA HIS A 137 -12.40 -0.82 1.39
C HIS A 137 -13.19 0.15 2.29
N ARG A 138 -13.24 1.43 1.93
CA ARG A 138 -13.96 2.57 2.56
C ARG A 138 -13.56 2.97 3.98
N ASP A 139 -12.92 2.08 4.73
CA ASP A 139 -12.48 2.28 6.12
C ASP A 139 -10.95 2.09 6.31
N ILE A 140 -10.11 2.61 5.41
CA ILE A 140 -8.65 2.48 5.55
C ILE A 140 -8.14 3.42 6.66
N LYS A 141 -7.55 2.85 7.70
CA LYS A 141 -6.98 3.55 8.86
C LYS A 141 -5.90 2.71 9.55
N PRO A 142 -5.01 3.28 10.39
CA PRO A 142 -3.98 2.52 11.10
C PRO A 142 -4.49 1.33 11.93
N ALA A 143 -5.76 1.34 12.37
CA ALA A 143 -6.34 0.27 13.17
C ALA A 143 -6.67 -0.98 12.34
N ASN A 144 -6.96 -0.78 11.05
CA ASN A 144 -7.31 -1.83 10.09
C ASN A 144 -6.08 -2.33 9.30
N ILE A 145 -4.88 -1.85 9.65
CA ILE A 145 -3.60 -2.38 9.14
C ILE A 145 -2.91 -3.10 10.29
N LEU A 146 -3.06 -4.42 10.29
CA LEU A 146 -2.40 -5.32 11.23
C LEU A 146 -0.94 -5.55 10.83
N VAL A 147 -0.17 -6.20 11.69
CA VAL A 147 1.21 -6.58 11.40
C VAL A 147 1.38 -8.08 11.65
N THR A 148 1.74 -8.80 10.59
CA THR A 148 1.97 -10.25 10.61
C THR A 148 3.20 -10.63 11.43
N ASP A 149 3.33 -11.92 11.76
CA ASP A 149 4.50 -12.47 12.45
C ASP A 149 5.81 -12.27 11.68
N TYR A 150 5.73 -12.06 10.35
CA TYR A 150 6.83 -11.74 9.45
C TYR A 150 7.12 -10.23 9.31
N ASN A 151 6.53 -9.39 10.16
CA ASN A 151 6.65 -7.92 10.12
C ASN A 151 6.09 -7.23 8.86
N ARG A 152 5.24 -7.90 8.08
CA ARG A 152 4.55 -7.29 6.94
C ARG A 152 3.22 -6.67 7.38
N PRO A 153 2.81 -5.50 6.85
CA PRO A 153 1.47 -4.99 7.05
C PRO A 153 0.44 -5.92 6.40
N ALA A 154 -0.75 -6.04 6.99
CA ALA A 154 -1.86 -6.74 6.39
C ALA A 154 -3.16 -5.95 6.60
N LEU A 155 -3.84 -5.63 5.51
CA LEU A 155 -5.09 -4.90 5.49
C LEU A 155 -6.26 -5.84 5.86
N THR A 156 -7.13 -5.39 6.76
CA THR A 156 -8.31 -6.13 7.22
C THR A 156 -9.52 -5.22 7.28
N ASP A 157 -10.71 -5.79 7.51
CA ASP A 157 -11.96 -5.05 7.68
C ASP A 157 -12.42 -4.25 6.43
N PHE A 158 -12.23 -4.83 5.25
CA PHE A 158 -12.85 -4.37 4.00
C PHE A 158 -14.37 -4.28 4.16
N GLY A 159 -14.96 -3.09 3.95
CA GLY A 159 -16.35 -2.95 3.48
C GLY A 159 -17.50 -3.27 4.45
N ILE A 160 -17.40 -4.27 5.33
CA ILE A 160 -18.54 -5.00 5.93
C ILE A 160 -19.57 -4.12 6.66
N SER A 161 -19.18 -2.93 7.12
CA SER A 161 -20.13 -1.98 7.73
C SER A 161 -20.91 -1.14 6.70
N GLY A 162 -20.32 -0.77 5.56
CA GLY A 162 -20.93 0.12 4.56
C GLY A 162 -21.96 -0.55 3.65
N THR A 163 -21.95 -1.88 3.55
CA THR A 163 -22.90 -2.74 2.81
C THR A 163 -24.07 -3.22 3.68
N LEU A 164 -23.83 -3.35 4.99
CA LEU A 164 -24.87 -3.65 5.98
C LEU A 164 -25.66 -2.40 6.40
N ALA A 165 -25.04 -1.21 6.45
CA ALA A 165 -25.67 0.06 6.82
C ALA A 165 -26.59 0.68 5.74
N GLY A 166 -27.06 -0.11 4.77
CA GLY A 166 -27.90 0.34 3.65
C GLY A 166 -29.33 0.77 3.99
N ASP A 167 -29.61 1.19 5.24
CA ASP A 167 -30.91 1.72 5.68
C ASP A 167 -30.87 2.46 7.05
N THR A 168 -29.69 2.80 7.59
CA THR A 168 -29.58 3.45 8.91
C THR A 168 -28.69 4.69 8.89
N ASP A 169 -29.31 5.81 9.21
CA ASP A 169 -28.83 7.20 9.32
C ASP A 169 -27.80 7.44 10.45
N ASP A 170 -27.05 6.40 10.85
CA ASP A 170 -26.28 6.39 12.08
C ASP A 170 -24.80 6.77 11.82
N ASP A 171 -24.54 8.07 11.91
CA ASP A 171 -23.24 8.79 11.87
C ASP A 171 -22.27 8.37 13.01
N SER A 172 -22.50 7.20 13.62
CA SER A 172 -21.81 6.62 14.77
C SER A 172 -20.66 5.68 14.39
N GLY A 173 -20.64 5.19 13.13
CA GLY A 173 -19.69 4.18 12.65
C GLY A 173 -18.52 4.68 11.81
N MET A 174 -18.53 5.93 11.34
CA MET A 174 -17.53 6.44 10.39
C MET A 174 -16.19 6.80 11.04
N SER A 175 -15.10 6.44 10.37
CA SER A 175 -13.73 6.80 10.76
C SER A 175 -13.35 8.21 10.32
N ILE A 176 -14.16 9.19 10.73
CA ILE A 176 -14.12 10.61 10.34
C ILE A 176 -12.70 11.19 10.22
N PRO A 177 -11.73 10.96 11.13
CA PRO A 177 -10.38 11.53 11.00
C PRO A 177 -9.58 11.08 9.77
N TRP A 178 -10.02 10.01 9.08
CA TRP A 178 -9.43 9.48 7.84
C TRP A 178 -10.39 9.52 6.65
N SER A 179 -11.68 9.77 6.85
CA SER A 179 -12.66 9.92 5.78
C SER A 179 -12.44 11.20 4.94
N PRO A 180 -12.74 11.19 3.64
CA PRO A 180 -12.72 12.35 2.76
C PRO A 180 -13.99 13.21 2.89
N PRO A 181 -13.98 14.48 2.44
CA PRO A 181 -15.10 15.41 2.63
C PRO A 181 -16.39 15.00 1.93
N GLU A 182 -16.34 14.23 0.84
CA GLU A 182 -17.53 13.73 0.16
C GLU A 182 -18.28 12.63 0.92
N GLN A 183 -17.67 11.93 1.89
CA GLN A 183 -18.40 10.98 2.75
C GLN A 183 -19.38 11.69 3.71
N PHE A 184 -19.24 12.99 3.93
CA PHE A 184 -20.12 13.78 4.82
C PHE A 184 -21.21 14.54 4.04
N ARG A 185 -21.50 14.11 2.81
CA ARG A 185 -22.47 14.74 1.91
C ARG A 185 -23.40 13.68 1.34
N ASP A 186 -24.65 14.07 1.07
CA ASP A 186 -25.62 13.20 0.44
C ASP A 186 -25.19 12.88 -1.01
N GLY A 187 -25.09 11.59 -1.34
CA GLY A 187 -24.82 11.13 -2.71
C GLY A 187 -24.00 9.84 -2.79
N SER A 188 -23.87 9.30 -4.01
CA SER A 188 -22.96 8.19 -4.30
C SER A 188 -21.51 8.69 -4.36
N VAL A 189 -20.65 8.15 -3.49
CA VAL A 189 -19.20 8.41 -3.51
C VAL A 189 -18.44 7.36 -4.31
N ASP A 190 -17.40 7.79 -5.03
CA ASP A 190 -16.46 6.87 -5.66
C ASP A 190 -15.58 6.20 -4.59
N GLY A 191 -15.75 4.88 -4.44
CA GLY A 191 -15.02 4.08 -3.46
C GLY A 191 -13.49 4.05 -3.69
N VAL A 192 -13.03 4.15 -4.94
CA VAL A 192 -11.60 4.16 -5.28
C VAL A 192 -10.98 5.46 -4.78
N MET A 193 -11.61 6.60 -5.09
CA MET A 193 -11.14 7.92 -4.64
C MET A 193 -11.20 8.08 -3.12
N VAL A 194 -12.20 7.47 -2.48
CA VAL A 194 -12.30 7.37 -1.01
C VAL A 194 -11.08 6.66 -0.42
N ASP A 195 -10.70 5.51 -0.97
CA ASP A 195 -9.59 4.71 -0.46
C ASP A 195 -8.23 5.37 -0.69
N VAL A 196 -8.03 6.06 -1.82
CA VAL A 196 -6.82 6.84 -2.10
C VAL A 196 -6.62 7.94 -1.03
N TRP A 197 -7.68 8.67 -0.68
CA TRP A 197 -7.62 9.65 0.41
C TRP A 197 -7.34 8.98 1.76
N ALA A 198 -8.07 7.91 2.10
CA ALA A 198 -7.96 7.26 3.40
C ALA A 198 -6.58 6.63 3.62
N LEU A 199 -5.96 6.10 2.55
CA LEU A 199 -4.56 5.68 2.56
C LEU A 199 -3.61 6.88 2.75
N GLY A 200 -3.79 7.98 2.02
CA GLY A 200 -3.00 9.21 2.22
C GLY A 200 -3.06 9.75 3.65
N ALA A 201 -4.27 9.83 4.22
CA ALA A 201 -4.51 10.23 5.60
C ALA A 201 -3.86 9.25 6.61
N THR A 202 -3.85 7.96 6.29
CA THR A 202 -3.19 6.92 7.08
C THR A 202 -1.67 7.10 7.09
N LEU A 203 -1.03 7.28 5.93
CA LEU A 203 0.42 7.49 5.84
C LEU A 203 0.86 8.79 6.52
N TYR A 204 0.09 9.87 6.35
CA TYR A 204 0.27 11.10 7.12
C TYR A 204 0.22 10.81 8.63
N THR A 205 -0.73 9.98 9.09
CA THR A 205 -0.88 9.65 10.52
C THR A 205 0.36 8.96 11.09
N LEU A 206 0.98 8.04 10.33
CA LEU A 206 2.21 7.36 10.74
C LEU A 206 3.40 8.32 10.85
N LEU A 207 3.49 9.31 9.93
CA LEU A 207 4.53 10.34 9.95
C LEU A 207 4.33 11.40 11.05
N ALA A 208 3.09 11.83 11.29
CA ALA A 208 2.74 12.88 12.23
C ALA A 208 2.57 12.39 13.67
N GLY A 209 2.29 11.10 13.89
CA GLY A 209 1.87 10.54 15.17
C GLY A 209 0.42 10.89 15.57
N ARG A 210 -0.35 11.50 14.67
CA ARG A 210 -1.75 11.92 14.85
C ARG A 210 -2.45 12.03 13.50
N SER A 211 -3.77 11.89 13.45
CA SER A 211 -4.53 12.05 12.20
C SER A 211 -4.50 13.50 11.69
N PRO A 212 -4.70 13.72 10.37
CA PRO A 212 -4.29 14.97 9.72
C PRO A 212 -4.96 16.24 10.25
N PHE A 213 -6.24 16.16 10.60
CA PHE A 213 -7.06 17.31 11.02
C PHE A 213 -7.36 17.34 12.53
N VAL A 214 -6.83 16.38 13.31
CA VAL A 214 -6.89 16.40 14.78
C VAL A 214 -5.80 17.31 15.32
N MET A 215 -6.18 18.38 16.00
CA MET A 215 -5.29 19.44 16.47
C MET A 215 -5.16 19.40 18.01
N PRO A 216 -3.95 19.18 18.56
CA PRO A 216 -3.72 19.22 20.01
C PRO A 216 -4.18 20.55 20.63
N GLY A 217 -4.91 20.48 21.75
CA GLY A 217 -5.41 21.66 22.46
C GLY A 217 -6.62 22.37 21.81
N ALA A 218 -7.09 21.94 20.64
CA ALA A 218 -8.29 22.47 19.99
C ALA A 218 -9.54 21.60 20.27
N ASP A 219 -10.73 22.13 19.96
CA ASP A 219 -11.95 21.32 19.89
C ASP A 219 -11.79 20.25 18.79
N ASN A 220 -11.86 18.97 19.13
CA ASN A 220 -11.84 17.88 18.16
C ASN A 220 -13.19 17.13 18.13
N SER A 221 -14.28 17.86 18.37
CA SER A 221 -15.64 17.38 18.10
C SER A 221 -15.84 16.99 16.64
N GLN A 222 -16.75 16.05 16.39
CA GLN A 222 -17.10 15.51 15.06
C GLN A 222 -17.38 16.61 14.03
N ARG A 223 -18.29 17.54 14.37
CA ARG A 223 -18.60 18.74 13.56
C ARG A 223 -17.34 19.55 13.19
N GLU A 224 -16.44 19.75 14.14
CA GLU A 224 -15.25 20.57 13.94
C GLU A 224 -14.17 19.84 13.12
N LEU A 225 -14.05 18.52 13.26
CA LEU A 225 -13.21 17.71 12.38
C LEU A 225 -13.73 17.71 10.95
N ILE A 226 -15.03 17.49 10.74
CA ILE A 226 -15.68 17.54 9.41
C ILE A 226 -15.45 18.91 8.74
N ASN A 227 -15.57 20.00 9.50
CA ASN A 227 -15.29 21.36 9.04
C ASN A 227 -13.84 21.50 8.52
N ARG A 228 -12.84 21.04 9.29
CA ARG A 228 -11.43 21.07 8.85
C ARG A 228 -11.15 20.14 7.67
N ILE A 229 -11.70 18.93 7.68
CA ILE A 229 -11.56 17.98 6.57
C ILE A 229 -12.11 18.59 5.27
N SER A 230 -13.21 19.34 5.35
CA SER A 230 -13.79 20.03 4.20
C SER A 230 -12.99 21.25 3.75
N ASN A 231 -12.60 22.12 4.69
CA ASN A 231 -12.20 23.51 4.38
C ASN A 231 -10.72 23.84 4.63
N MET A 232 -10.01 23.04 5.44
CA MET A 232 -8.61 23.31 5.79
C MET A 232 -7.66 22.58 4.82
N ALA A 233 -6.64 23.27 4.31
CA ALA A 233 -5.53 22.62 3.60
C ALA A 233 -4.83 21.58 4.49
N LEU A 234 -4.21 20.56 3.89
CA LEU A 234 -3.45 19.56 4.64
C LEU A 234 -2.32 20.25 5.42
N PRO A 235 -2.26 20.14 6.77
CA PRO A 235 -1.17 20.76 7.52
C PRO A 235 0.17 20.15 7.15
N ARG A 236 1.22 20.95 7.02
CA ARG A 236 2.59 20.42 6.78
C ARG A 236 3.04 19.57 7.97
N LEU A 237 3.83 18.53 7.70
CA LEU A 237 4.39 17.62 8.70
C LEU A 237 5.50 18.29 9.52
N GLY A 238 6.21 19.26 8.93
CA GLY A 238 7.27 20.02 9.62
C GLY A 238 8.45 19.14 10.07
N ARG A 239 8.64 17.99 9.42
CA ARG A 239 9.71 17.02 9.69
C ARG A 239 10.85 17.24 8.71
N ALA A 240 12.05 17.51 9.21
CA ALA A 240 13.24 17.71 8.38
C ALA A 240 13.66 16.45 7.59
N ASP A 241 13.22 15.27 8.01
CA ASP A 241 13.46 14.00 7.31
C ASP A 241 12.41 13.66 6.23
N VAL A 242 11.33 14.44 6.13
CA VAL A 242 10.27 14.28 5.12
C VAL A 242 10.57 15.22 3.95
N PRO A 243 10.77 14.72 2.71
CA PRO A 243 10.98 15.57 1.55
C PRO A 243 9.69 16.27 1.11
N GLU A 244 9.83 17.40 0.41
CA GLU A 244 8.70 18.16 -0.14
C GLU A 244 7.89 17.34 -1.15
N SER A 245 8.53 16.43 -1.90
CA SER A 245 7.86 15.48 -2.80
C SER A 245 6.87 14.55 -2.07
N LEU A 246 7.16 14.16 -0.83
CA LEU A 246 6.26 13.35 0.00
C LEU A 246 5.12 14.19 0.61
N GLU A 247 5.39 15.42 1.05
CA GLU A 247 4.30 16.32 1.46
C GLU A 247 3.35 16.63 0.30
N LEU A 248 3.90 16.84 -0.91
CA LEU A 248 3.12 17.05 -2.13
C LEU A 248 2.28 15.80 -2.45
N ALA A 249 2.88 14.60 -2.48
CA ALA A 249 2.15 13.37 -2.77
C ALA A 249 1.00 13.10 -1.77
N LEU A 250 1.23 13.34 -0.47
CA LEU A 250 0.17 13.25 0.54
C LEU A 250 -0.93 14.30 0.31
N SER A 251 -0.56 15.53 -0.10
CA SER A 251 -1.54 16.59 -0.40
C SER A 251 -2.37 16.29 -1.65
N THR A 252 -1.79 15.64 -2.68
CA THR A 252 -2.50 15.17 -3.87
C THR A 252 -3.44 14.03 -3.54
N ALA A 253 -2.99 13.00 -2.81
CA ALA A 253 -3.85 11.91 -2.35
C ALA A 253 -5.02 12.42 -1.49
N MET A 254 -4.79 13.49 -0.72
CA MET A 254 -5.79 14.15 0.12
C MET A 254 -6.37 15.45 -0.50
N ALA A 255 -6.48 15.52 -1.83
CA ALA A 255 -7.15 16.63 -2.50
C ALA A 255 -8.66 16.64 -2.17
N LYS A 256 -9.21 17.83 -1.90
CA LYS A 256 -10.64 17.98 -1.51
C LYS A 256 -11.59 17.53 -2.63
N SER A 257 -11.24 17.86 -3.87
CA SER A 257 -11.86 17.30 -5.06
C SER A 257 -11.34 15.88 -5.29
N ALA A 258 -12.23 14.91 -5.44
CA ALA A 258 -11.88 13.52 -5.71
C ALA A 258 -11.10 13.39 -7.04
N GLN A 259 -11.52 14.14 -8.07
CA GLN A 259 -10.92 14.17 -9.40
C GLN A 259 -9.50 14.76 -9.42
N SER A 260 -9.08 15.43 -8.34
CA SER A 260 -7.72 15.99 -8.18
C SER A 260 -6.77 15.06 -7.40
N ARG A 261 -7.21 13.85 -7.05
CA ARG A 261 -6.40 12.81 -6.40
C ARG A 261 -5.68 11.97 -7.45
N TYR A 262 -4.88 11.00 -6.98
CA TYR A 262 -4.38 9.94 -7.85
C TYR A 262 -5.55 9.09 -8.37
N SER A 263 -5.51 8.75 -9.67
CA SER A 263 -6.57 8.00 -10.35
C SER A 263 -6.74 6.55 -9.87
N SER A 264 -5.77 6.00 -9.15
CA SER A 264 -5.89 4.69 -8.48
C SER A 264 -4.87 4.56 -7.34
N ALA A 265 -4.99 3.49 -6.55
CA ALA A 265 -4.01 3.14 -5.53
C ALA A 265 -2.63 2.80 -6.15
N HIS A 266 -2.58 2.11 -7.30
CA HIS A 266 -1.34 1.93 -8.08
C HIS A 266 -0.71 3.28 -8.50
N ALA A 267 -1.50 4.25 -8.98
CA ALA A 267 -0.97 5.57 -9.36
C ALA A 267 -0.34 6.32 -8.16
N PHE A 268 -0.92 6.19 -6.96
CA PHE A 268 -0.32 6.72 -5.74
C PHE A 268 0.95 5.95 -5.34
N ALA A 269 0.94 4.62 -5.42
CA ALA A 269 2.12 3.78 -5.12
C ALA A 269 3.33 4.10 -6.03
N LEU A 270 3.10 4.35 -7.32
CA LEU A 270 4.15 4.81 -8.23
C LEU A 270 4.79 6.14 -7.79
N ALA A 271 4.00 7.06 -7.22
CA ALA A 271 4.54 8.30 -6.65
C ALA A 271 5.42 8.02 -5.42
N LEU A 272 4.99 7.12 -4.53
CA LEU A 272 5.77 6.69 -3.37
C LEU A 272 7.07 5.97 -3.77
N GLN A 273 7.05 5.12 -4.80
CA GLN A 273 8.25 4.46 -5.35
C GLN A 273 9.24 5.46 -5.96
N ARG A 274 8.76 6.51 -6.64
CA ARG A 274 9.62 7.60 -7.14
C ARG A 274 10.29 8.35 -6.00
N ILE A 275 9.60 8.56 -4.88
CA ILE A 275 10.17 9.17 -3.68
C ILE A 275 11.19 8.24 -3.01
N GLN A 276 10.97 6.92 -2.99
CA GLN A 276 12.01 5.98 -2.54
C GLN A 276 13.27 6.09 -3.41
N ALA A 277 13.14 6.17 -4.74
CA ALA A 277 14.27 6.36 -5.63
C ALA A 277 14.97 7.72 -5.43
N GLU A 278 14.23 8.81 -5.25
CA GLU A 278 14.74 10.14 -4.92
C GLU A 278 15.60 10.12 -3.64
N LEU A 279 15.12 9.42 -2.60
CA LEU A 279 15.80 9.26 -1.32
C LEU A 279 16.92 8.19 -1.33
N ASN A 280 17.21 7.57 -2.47
CA ASN A 280 18.15 6.44 -2.62
C ASN A 280 17.82 5.23 -1.71
N LEU A 281 16.53 5.04 -1.42
CA LEU A 281 16.00 3.88 -0.70
C LEU A 281 15.76 2.71 -1.66
N SER A 282 15.65 1.49 -1.12
CA SER A 282 15.24 0.34 -1.92
C SER A 282 13.79 0.47 -2.35
N VAL A 283 13.54 0.45 -3.66
CA VAL A 283 12.18 0.51 -4.22
C VAL A 283 11.42 -0.73 -3.78
N THR A 284 10.33 -0.52 -3.04
CA THR A 284 9.46 -1.59 -2.55
C THR A 284 8.64 -2.16 -3.70
N PRO A 285 8.57 -3.49 -3.89
CA PRO A 285 7.78 -4.09 -4.95
C PRO A 285 6.28 -3.82 -4.76
N PHE A 286 5.57 -3.68 -5.88
CA PHE A 286 4.13 -3.50 -5.90
C PHE A 286 3.48 -4.80 -6.38
N GLU A 287 2.93 -5.56 -5.43
CA GLU A 287 2.36 -6.89 -5.68
C GLU A 287 0.90 -6.76 -6.12
N VAL A 288 0.60 -6.95 -7.40
CA VAL A 288 -0.78 -7.12 -7.88
C VAL A 288 -0.78 -8.21 -8.94
N LEU A 289 -1.79 -9.09 -8.88
CA LEU A 289 -2.02 -10.08 -9.93
C LEU A 289 -2.32 -9.34 -11.24
N GLU A 290 -1.46 -9.51 -12.23
CA GLU A 290 -1.80 -9.19 -13.61
C GLU A 290 -2.95 -10.10 -14.02
N GLU A 291 -4.01 -9.54 -14.58
CA GLU A 291 -4.99 -10.38 -15.27
C GLU A 291 -4.24 -11.15 -16.36
N PRO A 292 -4.45 -12.47 -16.49
CA PRO A 292 -3.81 -13.21 -17.57
C PRO A 292 -4.26 -12.55 -18.87
N GLN A 293 -3.30 -11.93 -19.56
CA GLN A 293 -3.53 -11.42 -20.90
C GLN A 293 -4.14 -12.59 -21.67
N GLN A 294 -5.35 -12.40 -22.19
CA GLN A 294 -5.85 -13.29 -23.23
C GLN A 294 -4.87 -13.11 -24.37
N GLU A 295 -3.91 -14.04 -24.48
CA GLU A 295 -3.17 -14.23 -25.70
C GLU A 295 -4.23 -14.44 -26.78
N GLU A 296 -4.48 -13.39 -27.57
CA GLU A 296 -5.27 -13.52 -28.78
C GLU A 296 -4.63 -14.65 -29.56
N SER A 297 -5.34 -15.77 -29.67
CA SER A 297 -4.82 -16.99 -30.27
C SER A 297 -4.63 -16.74 -31.76
N HIS A 298 -3.47 -16.17 -32.10
CA HIS A 298 -2.98 -16.17 -33.46
C HIS A 298 -2.98 -17.62 -33.93
N PRO A 299 -3.58 -17.92 -35.11
CA PRO A 299 -3.51 -19.25 -35.68
C PRO A 299 -2.04 -19.68 -35.79
N ASP A 300 -1.76 -20.92 -35.40
CA ASP A 300 -0.43 -21.51 -35.38
C ASP A 300 0.12 -21.64 -36.81
N ASP A 301 0.85 -20.62 -37.27
CA ASP A 301 1.72 -20.69 -38.45
C ASP A 301 2.98 -21.50 -38.10
N GLY A 302 2.78 -22.81 -37.86
CA GLY A 302 3.65 -23.76 -37.18
C GLY A 302 5.15 -23.68 -37.48
N THR A 303 5.85 -22.82 -36.73
CA THR A 303 7.31 -22.66 -36.72
C THR A 303 7.82 -22.36 -35.31
N GLU A 304 7.84 -23.39 -34.45
CA GLU A 304 8.55 -23.31 -33.16
C GLU A 304 10.08 -23.20 -33.35
N GLU A 305 10.57 -21.98 -33.53
CA GLU A 305 11.98 -21.66 -33.28
C GLU A 305 12.18 -21.22 -31.83
N THR A 306 12.66 -22.15 -30.99
CA THR A 306 13.12 -21.90 -29.63
C THR A 306 14.26 -20.88 -29.60
N ARG A 307 13.93 -19.59 -29.50
CA ARG A 307 14.93 -18.52 -29.35
C ARG A 307 15.51 -18.47 -27.94
N VAL A 308 16.49 -19.33 -27.71
CA VAL A 308 17.41 -19.23 -26.57
C VAL A 308 18.09 -17.85 -26.61
N ARG A 309 17.82 -17.00 -25.62
CA ARG A 309 18.61 -15.77 -25.43
C ARG A 309 20.03 -16.17 -25.02
N SER A 310 21.01 -15.81 -25.84
CA SER A 310 22.43 -16.02 -25.54
C SER A 310 22.84 -15.21 -24.32
N ILE A 311 23.44 -15.89 -23.33
CA ILE A 311 24.02 -15.25 -22.16
C ILE A 311 25.27 -14.49 -22.62
N ALA A 312 25.27 -13.16 -22.44
CA ALA A 312 26.45 -12.34 -22.66
C ALA A 312 27.46 -12.59 -21.51
N ALA A 313 28.54 -13.32 -21.81
CA ALA A 313 29.67 -13.40 -20.90
C ALA A 313 30.36 -12.02 -20.81
N ILE A 314 30.40 -11.46 -19.60
CA ILE A 314 31.15 -10.23 -19.33
C ILE A 314 32.62 -10.61 -19.16
N ASP A 315 33.47 -10.13 -20.07
CA ASP A 315 34.92 -10.21 -19.98
C ASP A 315 35.43 -9.12 -19.00
N PRO A 316 36.01 -9.49 -17.83
CA PRO A 316 36.37 -8.54 -16.79
C PRO A 316 37.58 -7.66 -17.13
N GLU A 317 38.36 -7.98 -18.17
CA GLU A 317 39.58 -7.23 -18.54
C GLU A 317 39.33 -6.09 -19.54
N ARG A 318 38.10 -5.92 -20.06
CA ARG A 318 37.80 -4.96 -21.13
C ARG A 318 37.31 -3.59 -20.63
N THR A 319 38.16 -2.88 -19.88
CA THR A 319 37.89 -1.47 -19.53
C THR A 319 38.02 -0.56 -20.75
N GLY A 320 36.89 -0.01 -21.22
CA GLY A 320 36.87 1.19 -22.07
C GLY A 320 36.10 1.09 -23.38
N SER A 321 34.78 1.29 -23.32
CA SER A 321 33.96 2.13 -24.24
C SER A 321 32.48 2.01 -23.88
N ALA A 322 31.74 3.12 -23.87
CA ALA A 322 30.31 3.13 -23.54
C ALA A 322 29.46 2.45 -24.65
N PRO A 323 28.34 1.79 -24.30
CA PRO A 323 27.47 1.15 -25.29
C PRO A 323 26.61 2.19 -26.03
N THR A 324 27.04 2.57 -27.23
CA THR A 324 26.20 3.27 -28.21
C THR A 324 25.21 2.29 -28.83
N PHE A 325 23.90 2.51 -28.63
CA PHE A 325 22.84 1.73 -29.29
C PHE A 325 22.79 2.02 -30.81
N PRO A 326 22.90 1.01 -31.70
CA PRO A 326 22.69 1.21 -33.14
C PRO A 326 21.19 1.22 -33.50
N ALA A 327 20.83 2.06 -34.47
CA ALA A 327 19.46 2.25 -34.91
C ALA A 327 18.92 1.07 -35.77
N ARG A 328 17.59 0.87 -35.74
CA ARG A 328 16.87 -0.11 -36.58
C ARG A 328 17.09 0.17 -38.07
N THR A 329 17.54 -0.84 -38.82
CA THR A 329 17.42 -0.86 -40.29
C THR A 329 16.35 -1.87 -40.73
N ARG A 330 15.57 -1.46 -41.73
CA ARG A 330 14.42 -2.19 -42.29
C ARG A 330 14.89 -3.23 -43.32
N PRO A 331 14.32 -4.45 -43.38
CA PRO A 331 14.67 -5.41 -44.42
C PRO A 331 13.96 -5.10 -45.75
N SER A 332 14.71 -5.24 -46.85
CA SER A 332 14.22 -5.30 -48.23
C SER A 332 14.88 -6.49 -48.94
N GLN A 333 14.15 -7.14 -49.84
CA GLN A 333 14.43 -8.49 -50.38
C GLN A 333 15.20 -8.44 -51.76
N PRO A 334 15.38 -9.52 -52.55
CA PRO A 334 16.70 -10.16 -52.73
C PRO A 334 17.24 -10.25 -54.19
N GLY A 335 18.45 -10.80 -54.34
CA GLY A 335 19.09 -11.23 -55.61
C GLY A 335 20.51 -10.66 -55.77
N GLY A 336 21.53 -11.35 -56.32
CA GLY A 336 21.66 -12.73 -56.84
C GLY A 336 23.11 -12.99 -57.35
N THR A 337 23.33 -14.13 -58.03
CA THR A 337 24.50 -14.54 -58.87
C THR A 337 25.86 -14.91 -58.24
N ASP A 338 26.15 -16.22 -58.25
CA ASP A 338 27.24 -16.95 -58.95
C ASP A 338 28.75 -16.71 -58.69
N ALA A 339 29.33 -17.68 -57.95
CA ALA A 339 30.37 -18.65 -58.36
C ALA A 339 31.66 -18.25 -59.14
N THR A 340 32.83 -18.68 -58.61
CA THR A 340 33.82 -19.58 -59.28
C THR A 340 34.98 -19.99 -58.33
N GLY A 341 35.52 -21.22 -58.48
CA GLY A 341 36.62 -21.81 -57.64
C GLY A 341 38.00 -21.78 -58.35
N PRO A 342 38.92 -22.78 -58.21
CA PRO A 342 38.84 -24.04 -57.42
C PRO A 342 40.16 -24.54 -56.74
N GLY A 343 40.09 -25.70 -56.04
CA GLY A 343 41.21 -26.63 -55.74
C GLY A 343 41.72 -26.64 -54.28
N GLY A 344 42.03 -27.76 -53.63
CA GLY A 344 41.85 -29.19 -53.95
C GLY A 344 42.60 -30.09 -52.93
N GLY A 345 42.02 -31.20 -52.46
CA GLY A 345 42.68 -32.11 -51.50
C GLY A 345 41.73 -33.13 -50.83
N ALA A 346 42.04 -34.43 -50.96
CA ALA A 346 41.16 -35.57 -50.67
C ALA A 346 40.83 -35.85 -49.18
N ALA A 347 39.74 -36.59 -48.96
CA ALA A 347 39.29 -37.13 -47.68
C ALA A 347 39.20 -38.69 -47.69
N PRO A 348 39.21 -39.37 -46.54
CA PRO A 348 38.71 -40.74 -46.39
C PRO A 348 37.23 -40.77 -45.93
N PRO A 349 36.44 -41.82 -46.26
CA PRO A 349 35.03 -41.92 -45.89
C PRO A 349 34.78 -42.82 -44.68
N SER A 350 33.75 -42.49 -43.88
CA SER A 350 33.06 -43.49 -43.04
C SER A 350 31.65 -43.00 -42.69
N HIS A 351 30.66 -43.86 -42.91
CA HIS A 351 29.23 -43.56 -42.78
C HIS A 351 28.78 -43.48 -41.31
N PHE A 352 27.78 -42.65 -41.04
CA PHE A 352 26.83 -42.88 -39.95
C PHE A 352 25.40 -42.73 -40.46
N THR A 353 24.61 -43.79 -40.32
CA THR A 353 23.21 -43.86 -40.71
C THR A 353 22.33 -43.47 -39.50
N PRO A 354 21.25 -42.69 -39.65
CA PRO A 354 20.38 -42.33 -38.53
C PRO A 354 19.63 -43.57 -37.98
N ALA A 355 19.49 -43.64 -36.67
CA ALA A 355 18.72 -44.69 -35.99
C ALA A 355 17.21 -44.36 -35.99
N ALA A 356 16.41 -45.32 -36.43
CA ALA A 356 14.95 -45.30 -36.39
C ALA A 356 14.41 -45.63 -34.97
N PRO A 357 13.14 -45.33 -34.63
CA PRO A 357 12.69 -45.28 -33.24
C PRO A 357 12.53 -46.67 -32.61
N GLY A 358 13.28 -46.91 -31.52
CA GLY A 358 13.17 -48.11 -30.70
C GLY A 358 12.12 -47.97 -29.59
N GLN A 359 11.16 -48.89 -29.57
CA GLN A 359 10.18 -49.02 -28.49
C GLN A 359 10.87 -49.35 -27.16
N TRP A 360 10.63 -48.55 -26.11
CA TRP A 360 11.01 -48.92 -24.75
C TRP A 360 9.87 -49.69 -24.07
N GLN A 361 10.20 -50.88 -23.57
CA GLN A 361 9.28 -51.77 -22.86
C GLN A 361 9.15 -51.33 -21.39
N PRO A 362 7.97 -51.51 -20.76
CA PRO A 362 7.77 -51.17 -19.36
C PRO A 362 8.52 -52.13 -18.41
N ALA A 363 9.03 -51.58 -17.32
CA ALA A 363 9.65 -52.37 -16.24
C ALA A 363 8.59 -53.21 -15.47
N PRO A 364 8.94 -54.41 -14.97
CA PRO A 364 7.96 -55.34 -14.40
C PRO A 364 7.47 -54.95 -13.00
N SER A 365 6.17 -55.15 -12.78
CA SER A 365 5.48 -54.97 -11.49
C SER A 365 5.93 -55.99 -10.45
N VAL A 366 6.16 -55.54 -9.21
CA VAL A 366 6.40 -56.44 -8.05
C VAL A 366 5.04 -56.92 -7.49
N PRO A 367 4.85 -58.19 -7.08
CA PRO A 367 3.51 -58.74 -6.86
C PRO A 367 2.86 -58.34 -5.52
N HIS A 368 1.59 -57.93 -5.60
CA HIS A 368 0.63 -58.16 -4.52
C HIS A 368 0.13 -59.62 -4.56
N LEU A 369 -0.23 -60.20 -3.40
CA LEU A 369 -1.22 -61.28 -3.16
C LEU A 369 -1.10 -61.71 -1.66
N PRO A 370 -2.14 -62.28 -1.01
CA PRO A 370 -3.59 -62.09 -1.16
C PRO A 370 -4.25 -61.65 0.17
N ALA A 371 -5.58 -61.48 0.18
CA ALA A 371 -6.38 -61.23 1.38
C ALA A 371 -7.34 -62.39 1.73
N GLY A 372 -7.64 -62.55 3.02
CA GLY A 372 -8.77 -63.34 3.56
C GLY A 372 -8.38 -64.50 4.49
N PRO A 373 -9.28 -64.99 5.38
CA PRO A 373 -10.67 -64.58 5.64
C PRO A 373 -10.85 -63.92 7.05
N ALA A 374 -12.09 -63.83 7.55
CA ALA A 374 -12.50 -62.93 8.64
C ALA A 374 -13.02 -63.58 9.96
N ALA A 375 -12.96 -62.78 11.04
CA ALA A 375 -13.76 -62.81 12.29
C ALA A 375 -13.51 -63.94 13.33
N PRO A 376 -13.93 -63.80 14.63
CA PRO A 376 -14.60 -62.67 15.32
C PRO A 376 -14.03 -62.23 16.71
N GLU A 377 -14.52 -61.07 17.21
CA GLU A 377 -14.82 -60.65 18.61
C GLU A 377 -13.84 -60.73 19.82
N ALA A 378 -14.22 -59.98 20.89
CA ALA A 378 -13.63 -59.74 22.22
C ALA A 378 -12.48 -58.69 22.28
N ALA A 379 -12.51 -57.59 23.05
CA ALA A 379 -12.98 -57.26 24.41
C ALA A 379 -11.92 -57.46 25.51
N ASP A 380 -11.81 -56.47 26.41
CA ASP A 380 -10.79 -56.29 27.47
C ASP A 380 -9.32 -56.21 26.97
N GLY A 381 -8.36 -55.59 27.67
CA GLY A 381 -8.34 -54.93 28.98
C GLY A 381 -6.96 -55.12 29.64
N VAL A 382 -6.51 -54.15 30.43
CA VAL A 382 -5.35 -54.26 31.36
C VAL A 382 -3.91 -54.27 30.77
N ARG A 383 -3.29 -53.07 30.75
CA ARG A 383 -2.14 -52.63 31.59
C ARG A 383 -0.88 -53.52 31.81
N ALA A 384 0.28 -52.84 31.78
CA ALA A 384 1.65 -53.26 32.20
C ALA A 384 2.36 -54.30 31.30
N GLY A 385 3.69 -54.33 31.19
CA GLY A 385 4.79 -53.47 31.66
C GLY A 385 6.11 -53.90 30.99
N GLU A 386 7.05 -52.98 30.72
CA GLU A 386 8.34 -52.89 31.43
C GLU A 386 9.49 -53.69 30.74
N TRP A 387 10.76 -53.27 30.92
CA TRP A 387 12.03 -53.91 30.46
C TRP A 387 12.33 -53.92 28.92
N ALA A 388 13.57 -53.93 28.42
CA ALA A 388 14.90 -53.44 28.87
C ALA A 388 15.95 -53.59 27.72
N GLN A 389 17.17 -53.04 27.91
CA GLN A 389 18.44 -53.31 27.16
C GLN A 389 18.54 -52.68 25.74
N SER A 390 19.47 -51.79 25.34
CA SER A 390 20.96 -51.72 25.41
C SER A 390 21.65 -52.63 24.36
N THR A 391 22.72 -52.27 23.61
CA THR A 391 23.78 -51.22 23.72
C THR A 391 24.42 -50.94 22.32
N VAL A 392 25.14 -49.81 22.10
CA VAL A 392 26.50 -49.65 21.45
C VAL A 392 26.76 -48.22 20.87
N LEU A 393 27.66 -47.46 21.52
CA LEU A 393 28.79 -46.60 21.04
C LEU A 393 28.75 -45.93 19.62
N ARG A 394 29.19 -44.69 19.32
CA ARG A 394 30.10 -43.65 19.92
C ARG A 394 29.63 -42.23 19.44
N GLY A 395 30.04 -41.06 19.98
CA GLY A 395 30.89 -40.70 21.12
C GLY A 395 31.09 -39.16 21.29
N SER A 396 31.62 -38.76 22.45
CA SER A 396 32.28 -37.50 22.93
C SER A 396 32.31 -36.21 22.06
N ALA A 397 32.34 -34.97 22.58
CA ALA A 397 32.70 -34.40 23.90
C ALA A 397 32.19 -32.92 23.97
N ALA A 398 32.24 -32.14 25.07
CA ALA A 398 32.32 -32.35 26.53
C ALA A 398 32.03 -30.99 27.23
N ALA A 399 31.55 -31.01 28.47
CA ALA A 399 31.43 -29.82 29.34
C ALA A 399 31.78 -30.20 30.80
N PRO A 400 32.38 -29.30 31.61
CA PRO A 400 32.72 -29.60 33.00
C PRO A 400 31.60 -29.21 33.99
N HIS A 401 31.33 -30.11 34.95
CA HIS A 401 30.43 -29.92 36.11
C HIS A 401 31.19 -29.44 37.35
N TYR A 402 30.46 -28.79 38.29
CA TYR A 402 30.53 -28.93 39.76
C TYR A 402 29.31 -28.18 40.34
N GLY A 403 28.56 -28.59 41.37
CA GLY A 403 28.54 -29.82 42.17
C GLY A 403 27.28 -29.81 43.09
N ALA A 404 26.99 -30.92 43.77
CA ALA A 404 25.88 -31.10 44.74
C ALA A 404 26.45 -31.83 45.99
N PRO A 405 25.70 -32.23 47.05
CA PRO A 405 24.25 -32.10 47.34
C PRO A 405 23.96 -31.66 48.81
N VAL A 406 22.71 -31.81 49.30
CA VAL A 406 22.36 -32.48 50.59
C VAL A 406 20.82 -32.62 50.76
N THR A 407 20.43 -33.76 51.33
CA THR A 407 19.14 -34.44 51.64
C THR A 407 17.85 -33.68 52.04
N GLY A 408 16.68 -34.30 51.76
CA GLY A 408 15.34 -34.00 52.35
C GLY A 408 15.10 -34.62 53.75
N PRO A 409 13.84 -34.86 54.23
CA PRO A 409 12.81 -35.62 53.51
C PRO A 409 11.32 -35.18 53.66
N ALA A 410 10.43 -36.04 53.15
CA ALA A 410 8.98 -35.99 52.86
C ALA A 410 7.93 -35.74 53.99
N GLY A 411 6.69 -35.48 53.53
CA GLY A 411 5.39 -35.55 54.25
C GLY A 411 4.38 -34.55 53.63
N SER A 412 3.48 -34.91 52.70
CA SER A 412 2.26 -35.77 52.76
C SER A 412 0.97 -35.03 53.18
N SER A 413 -0.12 -35.34 52.44
CA SER A 413 -1.57 -35.22 52.76
C SER A 413 -2.29 -33.86 52.86
N GLU A 414 -3.32 -33.74 52.02
CA GLU A 414 -4.70 -33.26 52.26
C GLU A 414 -5.07 -31.75 52.16
N ASP A 415 -6.06 -31.48 51.28
CA ASP A 415 -6.91 -30.29 51.29
C ASP A 415 -7.74 -30.20 52.58
N PRO A 416 -8.19 -28.99 52.98
CA PRO A 416 -9.60 -28.72 52.71
C PRO A 416 -9.88 -27.29 52.22
N ALA A 417 -11.07 -27.13 51.63
CA ALA A 417 -11.58 -25.84 51.18
C ALA A 417 -12.22 -24.99 52.30
N TYR A 418 -12.43 -23.70 51.96
CA TYR A 418 -13.40 -22.75 52.51
C TYR A 418 -12.98 -21.77 53.64
N ALA A 419 -13.65 -20.62 53.60
CA ALA A 419 -13.65 -19.46 54.51
C ALA A 419 -12.53 -18.40 54.37
N ALA A 420 -13.00 -17.17 54.17
CA ALA A 420 -12.29 -15.91 53.98
C ALA A 420 -11.44 -15.45 55.17
N ASP A 421 -10.43 -14.58 54.92
CA ASP A 421 -10.55 -13.14 55.29
C ASP A 421 -9.46 -12.23 54.66
N ALA A 422 -9.68 -10.92 54.79
CA ALA A 422 -8.69 -9.85 54.99
C ALA A 422 -7.60 -9.57 53.93
N THR A 423 -7.97 -8.71 52.98
CA THR A 423 -7.33 -7.40 52.70
C THR A 423 -5.96 -7.10 53.36
N VAL A 424 -4.89 -7.00 52.56
CA VAL A 424 -3.64 -6.33 52.98
C VAL A 424 -3.40 -5.06 52.15
N GLN A 425 -4.11 -4.00 52.52
CA GLN A 425 -3.76 -2.62 52.17
C GLN A 425 -2.65 -2.15 53.12
N ARG A 426 -1.49 -1.75 52.60
CA ARG A 426 -0.40 -1.19 53.42
C ARG A 426 -0.74 0.26 53.79
N ALA A 427 -1.19 0.47 55.02
CA ALA A 427 -1.48 1.80 55.54
C ALA A 427 -0.21 2.67 55.65
N VAL A 428 -0.28 3.89 55.13
CA VAL A 428 0.71 4.95 55.40
C VAL A 428 0.32 5.62 56.71
N LYS A 429 1.29 5.75 57.63
CA LYS A 429 1.09 6.28 58.98
C LYS A 429 1.20 7.80 58.97
N THR A 430 0.09 8.50 59.16
CA THR A 430 0.07 9.95 59.39
C THR A 430 0.76 10.28 60.72
N ALA A 431 1.61 11.31 60.74
CA ALA A 431 2.19 11.88 61.94
C ALA A 431 1.96 13.41 61.97
N GLU A 432 1.63 13.94 63.14
CA GLU A 432 1.39 15.37 63.37
C GLU A 432 2.67 16.22 63.22
N PRO A 433 2.56 17.52 62.91
CA PRO A 433 3.70 18.34 62.55
C PRO A 433 4.41 18.91 63.78
N GLN A 434 5.74 18.84 63.80
CA GLN A 434 6.58 19.44 64.83
C GLN A 434 7.39 20.60 64.24
N GLN A 435 7.44 21.74 64.95
CA GLN A 435 8.03 22.99 64.47
C GLN A 435 9.56 22.89 64.26
N ALA A 436 10.06 23.61 63.27
CA ALA A 436 11.48 23.81 62.98
C ALA A 436 11.83 25.32 63.00
N PRO A 437 13.10 25.72 63.28
CA PRO A 437 13.44 27.06 63.75
C PRO A 437 13.70 28.11 62.65
N GLU A 438 13.69 29.39 63.04
CA GLU A 438 13.99 30.54 62.19
C GLU A 438 15.45 30.57 61.69
N ALA A 439 15.66 31.04 60.44
CA ALA A 439 16.99 31.30 59.88
C ALA A 439 17.01 32.50 58.91
N ASP A 440 17.59 33.61 59.40
CA ASP A 440 18.22 34.76 58.69
C ASP A 440 17.84 35.04 57.21
N HIS A 441 16.94 36.01 57.01
CA HIS A 441 16.53 36.51 55.69
C HIS A 441 17.50 37.55 55.05
N GLY A 442 18.60 37.95 55.71
CA GLY A 442 19.41 39.09 55.27
C GLY A 442 20.18 38.89 53.95
N LYS A 443 20.60 37.67 53.62
CA LYS A 443 21.60 37.41 52.56
C LYS A 443 21.03 37.04 51.20
N ARG A 444 19.75 36.64 51.12
CA ARG A 444 19.15 36.13 49.87
C ARG A 444 18.69 37.23 48.91
N ASN A 445 18.31 38.40 49.43
CA ASN A 445 17.84 39.53 48.62
C ASN A 445 18.98 40.26 47.89
N LEU A 446 20.21 40.24 48.44
CA LEU A 446 21.38 40.86 47.80
C LEU A 446 21.79 40.13 46.51
N TRP A 447 21.72 38.80 46.51
CA TRP A 447 22.03 37.98 45.32
C TRP A 447 21.00 38.14 44.20
N LEU A 448 19.71 38.30 44.54
CA LEU A 448 18.65 38.55 43.56
C LEU A 448 18.78 39.94 42.92
N ALA A 449 19.17 40.96 43.68
CA ALA A 449 19.42 42.30 43.15
C ALA A 449 20.61 42.34 42.17
N LEU A 450 21.70 41.65 42.48
CA LEU A 450 22.89 41.58 41.62
C LEU A 450 22.60 40.86 40.30
N ALA A 451 21.85 39.75 40.33
CA ALA A 451 21.47 39.00 39.12
C ALA A 451 20.50 39.78 38.22
N GLY A 452 19.59 40.57 38.79
CA GLY A 452 18.69 41.44 38.02
C GLY A 452 19.43 42.60 37.34
N GLY A 453 20.41 43.19 38.03
CA GLY A 453 21.21 44.31 37.49
C GLY A 453 22.06 43.92 36.28
N THR A 454 22.69 42.74 36.28
CA THR A 454 23.49 42.27 35.13
C THR A 454 22.65 41.99 33.89
N LEU A 455 21.42 41.50 34.04
CA LEU A 455 20.50 41.23 32.93
C LEU A 455 20.00 42.52 32.24
N LEU A 456 19.69 43.56 33.03
CA LEU A 456 19.32 44.88 32.51
C LEU A 456 20.49 45.60 31.81
N ALA A 457 21.71 45.48 32.34
CA ALA A 457 22.91 46.04 31.70
C ALA A 457 23.19 45.38 30.33
N LEU A 458 23.04 44.05 30.23
CA LEU A 458 23.20 43.32 28.97
C LEU A 458 22.17 43.73 27.92
N ALA A 459 20.89 43.89 28.31
CA ALA A 459 19.84 44.35 27.41
C ALA A 459 20.10 45.79 26.90
N ALA A 460 20.60 46.68 27.76
CA ALA A 460 20.96 48.05 27.36
C ALA A 460 22.15 48.09 26.37
N VAL A 461 23.18 47.25 26.58
CA VAL A 461 24.32 47.16 25.66
C VAL A 461 23.89 46.62 24.29
N VAL A 462 23.04 45.60 24.23
CA VAL A 462 22.49 45.07 22.96
C VAL A 462 21.66 46.14 22.24
N GLY A 463 20.82 46.89 22.97
CA GLY A 463 20.04 48.00 22.40
C GLY A 463 20.90 49.10 21.78
N ILE A 464 22.02 49.47 22.42
CA ILE A 464 22.96 50.48 21.92
C ILE A 464 23.72 49.97 20.68
N VAL A 465 24.13 48.69 20.65
CA VAL A 465 24.80 48.09 19.49
C VAL A 465 23.86 48.03 18.28
N VAL A 466 22.59 47.65 18.46
CA VAL A 466 21.59 47.65 17.38
C VAL A 466 21.33 49.07 16.89
N ALA A 467 21.14 50.05 17.79
CA ALA A 467 20.89 51.44 17.42
C ALA A 467 22.06 52.08 16.63
N ASN A 468 23.31 51.81 17.03
CA ASN A 468 24.49 52.35 16.33
C ASN A 468 24.91 51.58 15.07
N SER A 469 24.29 50.43 14.77
CA SER A 469 24.55 49.67 13.53
C SER A 469 23.75 50.18 12.32
N ALA A 470 22.78 51.08 12.54
CA ALA A 470 21.82 51.57 11.55
C ALA A 470 22.23 52.92 10.91
N THR A 471 23.48 53.09 10.48
CA THR A 471 23.91 54.24 9.66
C THR A 471 24.66 53.79 8.41
N GLY A 472 23.93 53.63 7.31
CA GLY A 472 24.49 53.30 6.00
C GLY A 472 23.39 52.99 5.00
N THR A 473 22.85 54.02 4.34
CA THR A 473 21.88 53.84 3.24
C THR A 473 22.60 53.24 2.02
N PRO A 474 22.24 52.04 1.54
CA PRO A 474 22.83 51.49 0.34
C PRO A 474 22.36 52.30 -0.87
N LYS A 475 23.31 52.90 -1.57
CA LYS A 475 23.07 53.62 -2.82
C LYS A 475 22.70 52.60 -3.91
N ALA A 476 21.52 52.75 -4.51
CA ALA A 476 21.04 51.81 -5.52
C ALA A 476 22.01 51.71 -6.71
N VAL A 477 22.35 50.48 -7.09
CA VAL A 477 22.98 50.16 -8.37
C VAL A 477 21.87 49.83 -9.34
N GLU A 478 21.83 50.54 -10.46
CA GLU A 478 20.82 50.41 -11.49
C GLU A 478 21.03 49.11 -12.29
N THR A 479 20.26 48.08 -11.96
CA THR A 479 20.16 46.87 -12.77
C THR A 479 18.94 47.00 -13.68
N GLN A 480 19.16 47.09 -15.00
CA GLN A 480 18.05 47.02 -15.95
C GLN A 480 17.45 45.61 -15.95
N GLN A 481 16.33 45.47 -15.26
CA GLN A 481 15.49 44.28 -15.36
C GLN A 481 14.10 44.74 -15.79
N VAL A 482 13.75 44.44 -17.04
CA VAL A 482 12.50 44.89 -17.67
C VAL A 482 11.31 44.34 -16.89
N SER A 483 10.60 45.22 -16.20
CA SER A 483 9.36 44.87 -15.50
C SER A 483 8.27 44.56 -16.52
N LYS A 484 7.93 43.28 -16.69
CA LYS A 484 6.57 42.94 -17.13
C LYS A 484 5.61 43.31 -15.99
N PRO A 485 4.46 43.96 -16.27
CA PRO A 485 3.43 44.18 -15.25
C PRO A 485 2.89 42.83 -14.74
N PRO A 486 2.21 42.80 -13.58
CA PRO A 486 1.57 41.59 -13.08
C PRO A 486 0.57 41.05 -14.12
N ALA A 487 0.54 39.75 -14.33
CA ALA A 487 -0.54 39.13 -15.09
C ALA A 487 -1.85 39.27 -14.28
N ASP A 488 -2.93 39.69 -14.95
CA ASP A 488 -4.24 39.85 -14.32
C ASP A 488 -4.72 38.54 -13.68
N ALA A 489 -5.21 38.63 -12.44
CA ALA A 489 -5.65 37.50 -11.63
C ALA A 489 -7.05 36.96 -12.02
N LEU A 490 -7.33 36.89 -13.32
CA LEU A 490 -8.62 36.46 -13.88
C LEU A 490 -8.50 35.37 -14.96
N ASP A 491 -7.29 34.94 -15.30
CA ASP A 491 -7.06 33.85 -16.25
C ASP A 491 -6.94 32.52 -15.48
N ASN A 492 -8.01 31.73 -15.45
CA ASN A 492 -8.04 30.42 -14.80
C ASN A 492 -6.88 29.56 -15.31
N GLY A 493 -6.02 29.06 -14.41
CA GLY A 493 -4.73 28.42 -14.73
C GLY A 493 -4.78 27.05 -15.41
N THR A 494 -5.83 26.76 -16.18
CA THR A 494 -6.00 25.54 -16.97
C THR A 494 -5.77 25.86 -18.45
N VAL A 495 -4.99 25.03 -19.15
CA VAL A 495 -4.86 25.16 -20.60
C VAL A 495 -6.12 24.59 -21.25
N PRO A 496 -6.89 25.35 -22.05
CA PRO A 496 -8.06 24.82 -22.72
C PRO A 496 -7.65 23.84 -23.83
N ASP A 497 -8.55 22.93 -24.19
CA ASP A 497 -8.36 22.11 -25.39
C ASP A 497 -8.48 22.91 -26.69
N VAL A 498 -8.06 22.29 -27.79
CA VAL A 498 -8.19 22.87 -29.12
C VAL A 498 -9.66 22.93 -29.55
N GLU A 499 -10.06 24.03 -30.17
CA GLU A 499 -11.40 24.22 -30.71
C GLU A 499 -11.44 24.04 -32.23
N GLY A 500 -12.58 23.60 -32.75
CA GLY A 500 -12.81 23.47 -34.20
C GLY A 500 -11.88 22.47 -34.91
N LEU A 501 -11.32 21.51 -34.16
CA LEU A 501 -10.46 20.46 -34.71
C LEU A 501 -11.23 19.65 -35.77
N LYS A 502 -10.70 19.63 -36.99
CA LYS A 502 -11.33 18.97 -38.14
C LYS A 502 -10.30 18.48 -39.14
N GLY A 503 -10.59 17.35 -39.78
CA GLY A 503 -9.78 16.76 -40.84
C GLY A 503 -10.49 16.74 -42.19
N SER A 504 -9.74 16.97 -43.28
CA SER A 504 -10.21 16.84 -44.66
C SER A 504 -9.16 16.19 -45.54
N ILE A 505 -9.59 15.35 -46.48
CA ILE A 505 -8.71 14.74 -47.48
C ILE A 505 -8.47 15.74 -48.62
N GLY A 506 -7.19 16.04 -48.91
CA GLY A 506 -6.78 16.91 -50.01
C GLY A 506 -6.80 16.20 -51.36
N ALA A 507 -6.70 16.98 -52.45
CA ALA A 507 -6.60 16.44 -53.82
C ALA A 507 -5.26 15.69 -54.08
N ASP A 508 -4.30 15.83 -53.17
CA ASP A 508 -3.05 15.07 -53.08
C ASP A 508 -3.22 13.69 -52.40
N GLY A 509 -4.40 13.39 -51.86
CA GLY A 509 -4.70 12.16 -51.13
C GLY A 509 -4.22 12.17 -49.67
N GLU A 510 -3.72 13.29 -49.16
CA GLU A 510 -3.30 13.41 -47.76
C GLU A 510 -4.43 13.95 -46.88
N ALA A 511 -4.55 13.41 -45.66
CA ALA A 511 -5.47 13.90 -44.66
C ALA A 511 -4.85 15.11 -43.94
N THR A 512 -5.47 16.28 -44.10
CA THR A 512 -5.03 17.55 -43.50
C THR A 512 -5.94 17.92 -42.34
N PHE A 513 -5.36 18.21 -41.17
CA PHE A 513 -6.08 18.59 -39.96
C PHE A 513 -5.77 20.02 -39.53
N THR A 514 -6.80 20.74 -39.07
CA THR A 514 -6.75 22.13 -38.62
C THR A 514 -7.54 22.31 -37.32
N TRP A 515 -7.12 23.24 -36.47
CA TRP A 515 -7.75 23.59 -35.20
C TRP A 515 -7.39 25.03 -34.80
N THR A 516 -8.03 25.53 -33.75
CA THR A 516 -7.79 26.85 -33.15
C THR A 516 -7.44 26.69 -31.67
N ASN A 517 -6.56 27.53 -31.16
CA ASN A 517 -6.32 27.69 -29.72
C ASN A 517 -7.23 28.82 -29.20
N PRO A 518 -8.19 28.55 -28.29
CA PRO A 518 -9.13 29.58 -27.84
C PRO A 518 -8.50 30.60 -26.88
N GLN A 519 -7.31 30.31 -26.33
CA GLN A 519 -6.56 31.21 -25.43
C GLN A 519 -5.07 31.21 -25.79
N PRO A 520 -4.66 31.78 -26.95
CA PRO A 520 -3.28 31.74 -27.40
C PRO A 520 -2.36 32.58 -26.49
N LYS A 521 -1.19 32.03 -26.14
CA LYS A 521 -0.12 32.70 -25.40
C LYS A 521 1.20 32.59 -26.16
N ASP A 522 2.11 33.53 -25.90
CA ASP A 522 3.41 33.58 -26.57
C ASP A 522 4.23 32.32 -26.30
N GLY A 523 4.63 31.63 -27.39
CA GLY A 523 5.44 30.42 -27.34
C GLY A 523 4.65 29.11 -27.13
N ASP A 524 3.32 29.14 -27.21
CA ASP A 524 2.51 27.93 -27.31
C ASP A 524 2.99 27.01 -28.45
N THR A 525 2.94 25.71 -28.21
CA THR A 525 3.13 24.67 -29.21
C THR A 525 2.00 23.65 -29.12
N TYR A 526 1.92 22.73 -30.08
CA TYR A 526 0.91 21.67 -30.09
C TYR A 526 1.59 20.31 -30.16
N LYS A 527 0.97 19.31 -29.56
CA LYS A 527 1.35 17.90 -29.73
C LYS A 527 0.16 17.13 -30.29
N TRP A 528 0.42 16.22 -31.22
CA TRP A 528 -0.63 15.42 -31.84
C TRP A 528 -0.18 13.96 -32.04
N LYS A 529 -1.14 13.04 -32.11
CA LYS A 529 -0.92 11.63 -32.45
C LYS A 529 -2.06 11.10 -33.31
N VAL A 530 -1.85 9.99 -34.01
CA VAL A 530 -2.95 9.22 -34.61
C VAL A 530 -3.71 8.52 -33.49
N TYR A 531 -5.04 8.61 -33.52
CA TYR A 531 -5.94 8.03 -32.52
C TYR A 531 -6.60 6.77 -33.08
N THR A 532 -6.57 5.67 -32.32
CA THR A 532 -7.25 4.41 -32.65
C THR A 532 -8.08 3.94 -31.46
N ILE A 533 -9.32 3.54 -31.74
CA ILE A 533 -10.20 2.92 -30.74
C ILE A 533 -9.63 1.52 -30.46
N GLY A 534 -9.27 1.24 -29.21
CA GLY A 534 -8.58 -0.01 -28.82
C GLY A 534 -7.14 0.16 -28.30
N GLY A 535 -6.62 1.39 -28.21
CA GLY A 535 -5.53 1.68 -27.25
C GLY A 535 -4.09 1.38 -27.68
N ASN A 536 -3.77 1.42 -28.99
CA ASN A 536 -2.36 1.35 -29.40
C ASN A 536 -1.68 2.74 -29.35
N SER A 537 -0.60 2.85 -28.60
CA SER A 537 0.02 4.11 -28.19
C SER A 537 0.93 4.74 -29.26
N ALA A 538 0.34 5.47 -30.20
CA ALA A 538 1.09 6.38 -31.08
C ALA A 538 1.74 7.50 -30.25
N GLU A 539 3.06 7.71 -30.44
CA GLU A 539 3.84 8.75 -29.75
C GLU A 539 3.44 10.15 -30.23
N PHE A 540 3.45 11.12 -29.31
CA PHE A 540 3.06 12.50 -29.60
C PHE A 540 4.12 13.26 -30.41
N THR A 541 3.78 13.64 -31.64
CA THR A 541 4.59 14.49 -32.50
C THR A 541 4.32 15.96 -32.18
N SER A 542 5.37 16.76 -32.01
CA SER A 542 5.25 18.20 -31.73
C SER A 542 5.16 19.01 -33.02
N VAL A 543 4.33 20.05 -33.04
CA VAL A 543 4.17 20.98 -34.17
C VAL A 543 3.96 22.40 -33.65
N ALA A 544 4.55 23.40 -34.30
CA ALA A 544 4.45 24.79 -33.87
C ALA A 544 3.06 25.40 -34.13
N ASN A 545 2.46 25.09 -35.29
CA ASN A 545 1.13 25.58 -35.69
C ASN A 545 0.44 24.57 -36.62
N PRO A 546 -0.91 24.52 -36.67
CA PRO A 546 -1.63 23.83 -37.73
C PRO A 546 -1.36 24.46 -39.12
N PRO A 547 -1.58 23.73 -40.23
CA PRO A 547 -2.15 22.38 -40.30
C PRO A 547 -1.12 21.25 -40.12
N VAL A 548 -1.61 20.07 -39.76
CA VAL A 548 -0.86 18.81 -39.83
C VAL A 548 -1.35 18.00 -41.02
N LYS A 549 -0.43 17.41 -41.79
CA LYS A 549 -0.73 16.45 -42.86
C LYS A 549 -0.27 15.05 -42.49
N ILE A 550 -1.13 14.07 -42.73
CA ILE A 550 -0.81 12.64 -42.59
C ILE A 550 -1.34 11.84 -43.78
N ARG A 551 -0.73 10.68 -44.02
CA ARG A 551 -1.29 9.69 -44.96
C ARG A 551 -2.50 9.03 -44.30
N PRO A 552 -3.70 9.08 -44.91
CA PRO A 552 -4.87 8.39 -44.36
C PRO A 552 -4.68 6.88 -44.36
N ASN A 553 -5.35 6.21 -43.45
CA ASN A 553 -5.48 4.76 -43.44
C ASN A 553 -6.26 4.30 -44.69
N PRO A 554 -5.67 3.46 -45.57
CA PRO A 554 -6.35 3.02 -46.80
C PRO A 554 -7.53 2.07 -46.54
N GLY A 555 -7.71 1.56 -45.31
CA GLY A 555 -8.76 0.63 -44.93
C GLY A 555 -9.83 1.19 -43.98
N GLY A 556 -9.88 2.51 -43.74
CA GLY A 556 -10.95 3.12 -42.94
C GLY A 556 -10.62 4.50 -42.37
N GLN A 557 -11.47 4.94 -41.45
CA GLN A 557 -11.41 6.27 -40.84
C GLN A 557 -10.06 6.55 -40.15
N THR A 558 -9.52 7.74 -40.38
CA THR A 558 -8.26 8.22 -39.78
C THR A 558 -8.56 9.30 -38.76
N CYS A 559 -8.28 9.03 -37.49
CA CYS A 559 -8.46 9.99 -36.40
C CYS A 559 -7.11 10.52 -35.90
N ILE A 560 -7.09 11.76 -35.43
CA ILE A 560 -5.99 12.30 -34.61
C ILE A 560 -6.50 12.86 -33.30
N GLN A 561 -5.63 12.91 -32.30
CA GLN A 561 -5.81 13.65 -31.06
C GLN A 561 -4.77 14.76 -30.98
N VAL A 562 -5.17 15.97 -30.54
CA VAL A 562 -4.30 17.16 -30.46
C VAL A 562 -4.42 17.83 -29.08
N MET A 563 -3.29 18.20 -28.50
CA MET A 563 -3.20 18.93 -27.23
C MET A 563 -2.38 20.22 -27.39
N ILE A 564 -2.71 21.24 -26.60
CA ILE A 564 -1.92 22.48 -26.50
C ILE A 564 -0.83 22.29 -25.44
N VAL A 565 0.36 22.85 -25.65
CA VAL A 565 1.50 22.80 -24.71
C VAL A 565 2.08 24.21 -24.56
N ARG A 566 2.03 24.74 -23.35
CA ARG A 566 2.55 26.06 -22.96
C ARG A 566 4.07 26.03 -22.74
N THR A 567 4.68 27.22 -22.66
CA THR A 567 6.12 27.38 -22.39
C THR A 567 6.55 26.98 -20.97
N ASP A 568 5.63 26.95 -20.01
CA ASP A 568 5.84 26.43 -18.65
C ASP A 568 5.66 24.89 -18.55
N GLY A 569 5.31 24.23 -19.66
CA GLY A 569 5.06 22.79 -19.74
C GLY A 569 3.63 22.36 -19.41
N ALA A 570 2.73 23.29 -19.03
CA ALA A 570 1.31 22.97 -18.87
C ALA A 570 0.67 22.57 -20.21
N PHE A 571 -0.31 21.68 -20.16
CA PHE A 571 -0.97 21.15 -21.36
C PHE A 571 -2.48 20.98 -21.18
N SER A 572 -3.20 20.87 -22.30
CA SER A 572 -4.66 20.80 -22.32
C SER A 572 -5.21 19.43 -21.88
N PRO A 573 -6.42 19.35 -21.30
CA PRO A 573 -6.92 18.13 -20.63
C PRO A 573 -7.24 16.97 -21.58
N MET A 574 -7.26 17.19 -22.91
CA MET A 574 -7.48 16.17 -23.93
C MET A 574 -8.86 15.48 -23.85
N GLU A 575 -9.90 16.27 -23.59
CA GLU A 575 -11.30 15.86 -23.58
C GLU A 575 -11.80 15.55 -25.00
N GLU A 576 -13.10 15.23 -25.17
CA GLU A 576 -13.67 14.73 -26.42
C GLU A 576 -13.41 15.64 -27.65
N GLY A 577 -13.41 16.96 -27.45
CA GLY A 577 -13.10 17.96 -28.49
C GLY A 577 -11.65 17.94 -29.00
N SER A 578 -10.74 17.27 -28.29
CA SER A 578 -9.33 17.08 -28.70
C SER A 578 -9.14 16.06 -29.82
N ILE A 579 -10.19 15.32 -30.20
CA ILE A 579 -10.15 14.25 -31.21
C ILE A 579 -10.98 14.65 -32.44
N ALA A 580 -10.44 14.44 -33.64
CA ALA A 580 -11.22 14.51 -34.88
C ALA A 580 -10.78 13.46 -35.88
N CYS A 581 -11.71 13.11 -36.78
CA CYS A 581 -11.55 12.02 -37.73
C CYS A 581 -11.90 12.45 -39.16
N THR A 582 -11.28 11.81 -40.16
CA THR A 582 -11.54 12.02 -41.59
C THR A 582 -11.41 10.73 -42.38
N GLY A 583 -12.11 10.66 -43.52
CA GLY A 583 -12.33 9.42 -44.29
C GLY A 583 -13.50 8.58 -43.75
N GLN A 584 -14.17 7.89 -44.67
CA GLN A 584 -15.04 6.74 -44.43
C GLN A 584 -14.46 5.54 -45.17
#